data_AF-A0A942H4I1-F1
#
_entry.id   AF-A0A942H4I1-F1
#
_cell.length_a   1.000
_cell.length_b   1.000
_cell.length_c   1.000
_cell.angle_alpha   90.00
_cell.angle_beta   90.00
_cell.angle_gamma   90.00
#
_symmetry.space_group_name_H-M   'P 1'
#
loop_
_entity.id
_entity.type
_entity.pdbx_description
1 polymer ?
#
loop_
_entity_poly.entity_id
_entity_poly.type
_entity_poly.pdbx_seq_one_letter_code
_entity_poly.pdbx_strand_id
1 'polypeptide(L)'
;MKVAKRKSYPSDLTDAQWEFIKSLLPPAATTGRPGADEREIVNGILYVLTTGCSWEYLPHDIGATWQTCHRYLLEYQRRRVWQKIVRELIKLAYRKGQINLNNAYHDASVVK
;
A
#
# COMPACT_ATOMS: atom_id res chain seq x y z
N MET A 1 8.50 -2.34 -21.36
CA MET A 1 7.13 -1.96 -21.75
C MET A 1 6.70 -0.80 -20.88
N LYS A 2 6.36 0.35 -21.46
CA LYS A 2 5.71 1.43 -20.70
C LYS A 2 4.27 0.98 -20.44
N VAL A 3 3.97 0.59 -19.21
CA VAL A 3 2.58 0.33 -18.79
C VAL A 3 1.84 1.65 -18.96
N ALA A 4 0.74 1.65 -19.71
CA ALA A 4 -0.10 2.84 -19.87
C ALA A 4 -0.57 3.29 -18.47
N LYS A 5 -0.48 4.59 -18.17
CA LYS A 5 -0.79 5.12 -16.84
C LYS A 5 -2.29 4.96 -16.58
N ARG A 6 -2.68 4.00 -15.73
CA ARG A 6 -4.07 3.80 -15.32
C ARG A 6 -4.58 4.99 -14.51
N LYS A 7 -5.91 5.12 -14.40
CA LYS A 7 -6.53 6.07 -13.48
C LYS A 7 -6.16 5.68 -12.05
N SER A 8 -5.76 6.66 -11.24
CA SER A 8 -5.41 6.41 -9.85
C SER A 8 -6.65 6.14 -9.00
N TYR A 9 -6.57 5.17 -8.10
CA TYR A 9 -7.56 4.96 -7.06
C TYR A 9 -7.34 5.94 -5.90
N PRO A 10 -8.36 6.27 -5.09
CA PRO A 10 -8.18 7.07 -3.89
C PRO A 10 -7.19 6.49 -2.87
N SER A 11 -6.98 5.16 -2.91
CA SER A 11 -6.00 4.44 -2.10
C SER A 11 -4.56 4.50 -2.63
N ASP A 12 -4.35 5.00 -3.85
CA ASP A 12 -3.02 5.04 -4.45
C ASP A 12 -2.13 6.10 -3.80
N LEU A 13 -0.84 5.80 -3.76
CA LEU A 13 0.16 6.70 -3.22
C LEU A 13 0.43 7.85 -4.19
N THR A 14 0.49 9.06 -3.64
CA THR A 14 1.13 10.20 -4.33
C THR A 14 2.62 9.93 -4.53
N ASP A 15 3.25 10.61 -5.49
CA ASP A 15 4.68 10.44 -5.76
C ASP A 15 5.55 10.71 -4.51
N ALA A 16 5.19 11.73 -3.73
CA ALA A 16 5.90 12.05 -2.48
C ALA A 16 5.74 10.96 -1.41
N GLN A 17 4.54 10.38 -1.26
CA GLN A 17 4.34 9.25 -0.35
C GLN A 17 5.08 8.01 -0.84
N TRP A 18 5.11 7.78 -2.15
CA TRP A 18 5.83 6.66 -2.75
C TRP A 18 7.33 6.76 -2.49
N GLU A 19 7.98 7.90 -2.75
CA GLU A 19 9.41 8.06 -2.48
C GLU A 19 9.75 7.84 -1.00
N PHE A 20 8.88 8.30 -0.10
CA PHE A 20 9.03 8.05 1.33
C PHE A 20 8.92 6.54 1.66
N ILE A 21 7.91 5.84 1.17
CA ILE A 21 7.73 4.41 1.41
C ILE A 21 8.86 3.59 0.79
N LYS A 22 9.27 3.93 -0.43
CA LYS A 22 10.36 3.29 -1.16
C LYS A 22 11.66 3.29 -0.36
N SER A 23 11.94 4.38 0.39
CA SER A 23 13.10 4.45 1.28
C SER A 23 13.05 3.47 2.48
N LEU A 24 11.86 2.97 2.82
CA LEU A 24 11.64 2.01 3.90
C LEU A 24 11.59 0.56 3.41
N LEU A 25 11.40 0.35 2.11
CA LEU A 25 11.36 -0.97 1.51
C LEU A 25 12.76 -1.60 1.52
N PRO A 26 12.85 -2.93 1.69
CA PRO A 26 14.11 -3.63 1.46
C PRO A 26 14.58 -3.39 0.02
N PRO A 27 15.90 -3.37 -0.23
CA PRO A 27 16.41 -3.19 -1.58
C PRO A 27 15.83 -4.27 -2.51
N ALA A 28 15.44 -3.84 -3.71
CA ALA A 28 14.99 -4.73 -4.77
C ALA A 28 16.06 -5.80 -5.02
N ALA A 29 15.63 -7.01 -5.38
CA ALA A 29 16.55 -8.09 -5.69
C ALA A 29 17.46 -7.68 -6.86
N THR A 30 18.78 -7.76 -6.66
CA THR A 30 19.80 -7.37 -7.65
C THR A 30 19.89 -8.33 -8.84
N THR A 31 19.32 -9.54 -8.72
CA THR A 31 19.39 -10.60 -9.72
C THR A 31 18.02 -11.21 -10.00
N GLY A 32 17.77 -11.58 -11.26
CA GLY A 32 16.53 -12.25 -11.70
C GLY A 32 15.68 -11.44 -12.70
N ARG A 33 14.47 -11.95 -13.00
CA ARG A 33 13.49 -11.25 -13.84
C ARG A 33 13.13 -9.93 -13.15
N PRO A 34 13.06 -8.79 -13.88
CA PRO A 34 12.58 -7.53 -13.31
C PRO A 34 11.27 -7.78 -12.57
N GLY A 35 11.26 -7.49 -11.27
CA GLY A 35 10.07 -7.65 -10.44
C GLY A 35 8.89 -6.85 -11.00
N ALA A 36 7.68 -7.22 -10.62
CA ALA A 36 6.52 -6.35 -10.83
C ALA A 36 6.79 -4.98 -10.19
N ASP A 37 6.19 -3.92 -10.74
CA ASP A 37 6.38 -2.56 -10.24
C ASP A 37 6.05 -2.50 -8.75
N GLU A 38 7.06 -2.25 -7.90
CA GLU A 38 6.91 -2.25 -6.44
C GLU A 38 5.85 -1.23 -5.99
N ARG A 39 5.67 -0.14 -6.76
CA ARG A 39 4.63 0.84 -6.48
C ARG A 39 3.25 0.25 -6.68
N GLU A 40 3.03 -0.49 -7.77
CA GLU A 40 1.75 -1.13 -8.05
C GLU A 40 1.45 -2.27 -7.09
N ILE A 41 2.48 -2.98 -6.61
CA ILE A 41 2.33 -3.95 -5.52
C ILE A 41 1.81 -3.25 -4.25
N VAL A 42 2.45 -2.16 -3.84
CA VAL A 42 2.04 -1.42 -2.63
C VAL A 42 0.66 -0.78 -2.82
N ASN A 43 0.37 -0.18 -3.98
CA ASN A 43 -0.94 0.35 -4.33
C ASN A 43 -2.03 -0.75 -4.26
N GLY A 44 -1.75 -1.95 -4.77
CA GLY A 44 -2.69 -3.07 -4.70
C GLY A 44 -2.93 -3.57 -3.28
N ILE A 45 -1.89 -3.62 -2.44
CA ILE A 45 -2.02 -3.91 -1.01
C ILE A 45 -2.90 -2.84 -0.33
N LEU A 46 -2.62 -1.56 -0.58
CA LEU A 46 -3.37 -0.46 0.01
C LEU A 46 -4.83 -0.44 -0.44
N TYR A 47 -5.10 -0.79 -1.70
CA TYR A 47 -6.46 -0.91 -2.22
C TYR A 47 -7.28 -1.91 -1.42
N VAL A 48 -6.75 -3.13 -1.26
CA VAL A 48 -7.44 -4.21 -0.51
C VAL A 48 -7.62 -3.82 0.95
N LEU A 49 -6.59 -3.24 1.59
CA LEU A 49 -6.66 -2.85 3.00
C LEU A 49 -7.56 -1.64 3.25
N THR A 50 -7.75 -0.77 2.26
CA THR A 50 -8.63 0.41 2.38
C THR A 50 -10.08 0.05 2.09
N THR A 51 -10.34 -0.82 1.11
CA THR A 51 -11.69 -1.21 0.69
C THR A 51 -12.25 -2.39 1.46
N GLY A 52 -11.40 -3.24 2.04
CA GLY A 52 -11.79 -4.48 2.70
C GLY A 52 -12.25 -5.59 1.74
N CYS A 53 -12.05 -5.45 0.43
CA CYS A 53 -12.45 -6.47 -0.54
C CYS A 53 -11.60 -7.74 -0.42
N SER A 54 -12.09 -8.88 -0.93
CA SER A 54 -11.23 -10.07 -1.08
C SER A 54 -10.12 -9.79 -2.10
N TRP A 55 -8.96 -10.43 -1.93
CA TRP A 55 -7.81 -10.30 -2.84
C TRP A 55 -8.15 -10.62 -4.29
N GLU A 56 -9.05 -11.57 -4.52
CA GLU A 56 -9.51 -11.95 -5.86
C GLU A 56 -10.25 -10.82 -6.60
N TYR A 57 -10.80 -9.84 -5.86
CA TYR A 57 -11.45 -8.65 -6.42
C TYR A 57 -10.48 -7.48 -6.67
N LEU A 58 -9.17 -7.68 -6.49
CA LEU A 58 -8.20 -6.65 -6.84
C LEU A 58 -8.37 -6.29 -8.32
N PRO A 59 -8.58 -5.01 -8.66
CA PRO A 59 -8.76 -4.58 -10.04
C PRO A 59 -7.60 -5.02 -10.95
N HIS A 60 -7.94 -5.54 -12.13
CA HIS A 60 -6.96 -6.09 -13.07
C HIS A 60 -6.09 -5.01 -13.74
N ASP A 61 -6.49 -3.74 -13.64
CA ASP A 61 -5.73 -2.61 -14.16
C ASP A 61 -4.55 -2.25 -13.26
N ILE A 62 -4.59 -2.62 -11.96
CA ILE A 62 -3.44 -2.53 -11.06
C ILE A 62 -2.34 -3.42 -11.63
N GLY A 63 -1.16 -2.83 -11.87
CA GLY A 63 -0.05 -3.45 -12.60
C GLY A 63 0.63 -4.64 -11.89
N ALA A 64 0.00 -5.18 -10.85
CA ALA A 64 0.44 -6.32 -10.07
C ALA A 64 -0.73 -7.27 -9.80
N THR A 65 -0.47 -8.57 -9.89
CA THR A 65 -1.50 -9.58 -9.61
C THR A 65 -1.78 -9.67 -8.11
N TRP A 66 -3.00 -10.06 -7.73
CA TRP A 66 -3.37 -10.19 -6.32
C TRP A 66 -2.48 -11.18 -5.55
N GLN A 67 -2.05 -12.28 -6.18
CA GLN A 67 -1.14 -13.25 -5.54
C GLN A 67 0.20 -12.61 -5.22
N THR A 68 0.68 -11.73 -6.11
CA THR A 68 1.92 -10.99 -5.93
C THR A 68 1.77 -10.01 -4.78
N CYS A 69 0.72 -9.18 -4.79
CA CYS A 69 0.42 -8.24 -3.71
C CYS A 69 0.34 -8.93 -2.34
N HIS A 70 -0.43 -10.02 -2.26
CA HIS A 70 -0.59 -10.78 -1.02
C HIS A 70 0.74 -11.38 -0.53
N ARG A 71 1.53 -11.99 -1.43
CA ARG A 71 2.85 -12.55 -1.08
C ARG A 71 3.81 -11.49 -0.55
N TYR A 72 3.85 -10.32 -1.18
CA TYR A 72 4.70 -9.21 -0.75
C TYR A 72 4.24 -8.64 0.60
N LEU A 73 2.92 -8.53 0.84
CA LEU A 73 2.41 -8.13 2.15
C LEU A 73 2.91 -9.09 3.25
N LEU A 74 2.78 -10.40 3.04
CA LEU A 74 3.26 -11.40 4.01
C LEU A 74 4.77 -11.30 4.24
N GLU A 75 5.55 -11.05 3.19
CA GLU A 75 6.99 -10.84 3.30
C GLU A 75 7.34 -9.56 4.08
N TYR A 76 6.67 -8.44 3.79
CA TYR A 76 6.88 -7.19 4.49
C TYR A 76 6.48 -7.28 5.96
N GLN A 77 5.41 -8.02 6.27
CA GLN A 77 4.99 -8.30 7.65
C GLN A 77 6.03 -9.17 8.38
N ARG A 78 6.52 -10.24 7.75
CA ARG A 78 7.56 -11.11 8.31
C ARG A 78 8.84 -10.33 8.63
N ARG A 79 9.23 -9.41 7.74
CA ARG A 79 10.40 -8.53 7.90
C ARG A 79 10.14 -7.32 8.83
N ARG A 80 8.93 -7.18 9.38
CA ARG A 80 8.47 -6.03 10.18
C ARG A 80 8.53 -4.66 9.46
N VAL A 81 8.66 -4.67 8.13
CA VAL A 81 8.72 -3.47 7.28
C VAL A 81 7.34 -2.84 7.18
N TRP A 82 6.29 -3.66 7.06
CA TRP A 82 4.91 -3.18 6.92
C TRP A 82 4.46 -2.32 8.11
N GLN A 83 4.75 -2.77 9.34
CA GLN A 83 4.43 -2.04 10.57
C GLN A 83 5.18 -0.70 10.64
N LYS A 84 6.42 -0.65 10.13
CA LYS A 84 7.18 0.59 10.03
C LYS A 84 6.53 1.55 9.03
N ILE A 85 6.16 1.07 7.85
CA ILE A 85 5.48 1.87 6.82
C ILE A 85 4.17 2.45 7.37
N VAL A 86 3.29 1.61 7.93
CA VAL A 86 2.01 2.05 8.50
C VAL A 86 2.22 3.10 9.59
N ARG A 87 3.14 2.85 10.53
CA ARG A 87 3.44 3.81 11.60
C ARG A 87 3.91 5.17 11.05
N GLU A 88 4.79 5.16 10.07
CA GLU A 88 5.30 6.41 9.50
C GLU A 88 4.26 7.14 8.65
N LEU A 89 3.41 6.43 7.91
CA LEU A 89 2.27 7.04 7.21
C LEU A 89 1.29 7.69 8.17
N ILE A 90 0.97 7.01 9.27
CA ILE A 90 0.13 7.54 10.34
C ILE A 90 0.76 8.82 10.93
N LYS A 91 2.07 8.82 11.24
CA LYS A 91 2.79 10.01 11.72
C LYS A 91 2.73 11.18 10.73
N LEU A 92 2.92 10.91 9.44
CA LEU A 92 2.85 11.93 8.39
C LEU A 92 1.44 12.53 8.29
N ALA A 93 0.41 11.69 8.34
CA ALA A 93 -0.97 12.12 8.30
C ALA A 93 -1.35 12.94 9.55
N TYR A 94 -0.83 12.59 10.74
CA TYR A 94 -0.95 13.41 11.95
C TYR A 94 -0.30 14.79 11.80
N ARG A 95 0.95 14.85 11.30
CA ARG A 95 1.65 16.14 11.09
C ARG A 95 0.94 17.05 10.10
N LYS A 96 0.28 16.46 9.09
CA LYS A 96 -0.53 17.20 8.11
C LYS A 96 -1.92 17.57 8.62
N GLY A 97 -2.28 17.22 9.85
CA GLY A 97 -3.62 17.44 10.41
C GLY A 97 -4.72 16.63 9.73
N GLN A 98 -4.35 15.60 8.94
CA GLN A 98 -5.29 14.78 8.17
C GLN A 98 -5.93 13.67 9.02
N ILE A 99 -5.34 13.37 10.19
CA ILE A 99 -5.92 12.45 11.17
C ILE A 99 -5.88 13.17 12.52
N ASN A 100 -6.97 13.07 13.29
CA ASN A 100 -7.02 13.52 14.67
C ASN A 100 -6.94 12.29 15.59
N LEU A 101 -5.84 12.14 16.35
CA LEU A 101 -5.60 10.96 17.23
C LEU A 101 -6.69 10.84 18.29
N ASN A 102 -7.27 11.97 18.71
CA ASN A 102 -8.32 12.00 19.73
C ASN A 102 -9.66 11.44 19.22
N ASN A 103 -9.82 11.34 17.89
CA ASN A 103 -11.01 10.81 17.24
C ASN A 103 -10.76 9.47 16.52
N ALA A 104 -9.55 8.91 16.61
CA ALA A 104 -9.11 7.74 15.85
C ALA A 104 -9.74 6.40 16.29
N TYR A 105 -10.71 6.43 17.20
CA TYR A 105 -11.43 5.25 17.74
C TYR A 105 -12.96 5.36 17.66
N HIS A 106 -13.54 6.23 16.81
CA HIS A 106 -15.00 6.33 16.71
C HIS A 106 -15.64 5.59 15.53
N ASP A 107 -14.89 5.17 14.50
CA ASP A 107 -15.49 4.51 13.33
C ASP A 107 -15.40 2.97 13.38
N ALA A 108 -15.79 2.39 14.52
CA ALA A 108 -16.51 1.13 14.51
C ALA A 108 -18.00 1.50 14.54
N SER A 109 -18.48 2.15 13.47
CA SER A 109 -19.91 2.41 13.30
C SER A 109 -20.62 1.08 13.03
N VAL A 110 -20.94 0.38 14.12
CA VAL A 110 -21.96 -0.65 14.13
C VAL A 110 -23.26 0.05 13.73
N VAL A 111 -23.68 -0.13 12.48
CA VAL A 111 -25.06 0.12 12.08
C VAL A 111 -25.91 -0.89 12.85
N LYS A 112 -26.75 -0.34 13.73
CA LYS A 112 -27.81 -0.94 14.57
C LYS A 112 -28.04 -2.45 14.46
#